data_AF-A0A0F2DYK5-F1
#
_entry.id   AF-A0A0F2DYK5-F1
#
_cell.length_a   1.000
_cell.length_b   1.000
_cell.length_c   1.000
_cell.angle_alpha   90.00
_cell.angle_beta   90.00
_cell.angle_gamma   90.00
#
_symmetry.space_group_name_H-M   'P 1'
#
loop_
_entity.id
_entity.type
_entity.pdbx_description
1 polymer ?
#
loop_
_entity_poly.entity_id
_entity_poly.type
_entity_poly.pdbx_seq_one_letter_code
_entity_poly.pdbx_strand_id
1 'polypeptide(L)'
;MAFLDQLRDSARIVKETTSNVISEGKQNVENNRKRKEIQLRQNKINDLYRLIGIKFVEENLEEIKENSLYSSEIAEIKELFKEQISIQKSIDMDGQDLISCPNCGENLARSFEFCINCGKAVKKS
;
A
#
# COMPACT_ATOMS: atom_id res chain seq x y z
N MET A 1 49.54 -40.69 20.73
CA MET A 1 48.70 -39.67 21.38
C MET A 1 48.00 -38.81 20.32
N ALA A 2 47.17 -39.39 19.44
CA ALA A 2 46.51 -38.64 18.35
C ALA A 2 45.06 -38.22 18.69
N PHE A 3 44.49 -38.76 19.77
CA PHE A 3 43.11 -38.52 20.17
C PHE A 3 42.91 -37.17 20.87
N LEU A 4 43.88 -36.73 21.67
CA LEU A 4 43.84 -35.44 22.38
C LEU A 4 44.03 -34.23 21.43
N ASP A 5 44.81 -34.39 20.36
CA ASP A 5 44.97 -33.33 19.34
C ASP A 5 43.68 -33.13 18.53
N GLN A 6 42.98 -34.21 18.18
CA GLN A 6 41.69 -34.15 17.49
C GLN A 6 40.58 -33.46 18.33
N LEU A 7 40.64 -33.62 19.66
CA LEU A 7 39.73 -32.93 20.58
C LEU A 7 40.07 -31.44 20.74
N ARG A 8 41.34 -31.05 20.63
CA ARG A 8 41.77 -29.65 20.67
C ARG A 8 41.41 -28.90 19.38
N ASP A 9 41.50 -29.57 18.23
CA ASP A 9 41.13 -29.01 16.94
C ASP A 9 39.61 -28.84 16.79
N SER A 10 38.82 -29.80 17.29
CA SER A 10 37.36 -29.68 17.34
C SER A 10 36.88 -28.55 18.27
N ALA A 11 37.55 -28.29 19.39
CA ALA A 11 37.25 -27.13 20.25
C ALA A 11 37.48 -25.77 19.55
N ARG A 12 38.46 -25.69 18.64
CA ARG A 12 38.75 -24.48 17.84
C ARG A 12 37.70 -24.26 16.76
N ILE A 13 37.30 -25.33 16.07
CA ILE A 13 36.23 -25.35 15.06
C ILE A 13 34.89 -24.94 15.69
N VAL A 14 34.55 -25.45 16.88
CA VAL A 14 33.32 -25.08 17.59
C VAL A 14 33.28 -23.57 17.92
N LYS A 15 34.42 -22.95 18.25
CA LYS A 15 34.49 -21.52 18.59
C LYS A 15 34.27 -20.61 17.37
N GLU A 16 34.86 -20.96 16.23
CA GLU A 16 34.73 -20.21 14.98
C GLU A 16 33.34 -20.39 14.34
N THR A 17 32.80 -21.63 14.33
CA THR A 17 31.46 -21.90 13.81
C THR A 17 30.36 -21.26 14.68
N THR A 18 30.49 -21.26 16.01
CA THR A 18 29.51 -20.61 16.90
C THR A 18 29.53 -19.09 16.74
N SER A 19 30.70 -18.49 16.55
CA SER A 19 30.83 -17.04 16.31
C SER A 19 30.17 -16.62 14.99
N ASN A 20 30.39 -17.38 13.91
CA ASN A 20 29.84 -17.06 12.59
C ASN A 20 28.31 -17.17 12.54
N VAL A 21 27.73 -18.20 13.16
CA VAL A 21 26.27 -18.38 13.27
C VAL A 21 25.63 -17.25 14.10
N ILE A 22 26.28 -16.78 15.16
CA ILE A 22 25.79 -15.65 15.97
C ILE A 22 25.86 -14.33 15.17
N SER A 23 26.92 -14.10 14.40
CA SER A 23 27.03 -12.90 13.56
C SER A 23 26.02 -12.90 12.41
N GLU A 24 25.80 -14.05 11.76
CA GLU A 24 24.79 -14.21 10.69
C GLU A 24 23.37 -14.04 11.24
N GLY A 25 23.09 -14.58 12.44
CA GLY A 25 21.81 -14.38 13.13
C GLY A 25 21.53 -12.89 13.42
N LYS A 26 22.52 -12.15 13.92
CA LYS A 26 22.41 -10.70 14.15
C LYS A 26 22.23 -9.92 12.84
N GLN A 27 22.98 -10.29 11.80
CA GLN A 27 22.89 -9.67 10.48
C GLN A 27 21.52 -9.90 9.84
N ASN A 28 20.91 -11.08 10.03
CA ASN A 28 19.57 -11.38 9.55
C ASN A 28 18.47 -10.57 10.25
N VAL A 29 18.59 -10.33 11.56
CA VAL A 29 17.67 -9.44 12.29
C VAL A 29 17.78 -8.01 11.78
N GLU A 30 19.00 -7.52 11.56
CA GLU A 30 19.23 -6.18 11.03
C GLU A 30 18.72 -6.02 9.60
N ASN A 31 18.94 -7.03 8.74
CA ASN A 31 18.41 -7.08 7.39
C ASN A 31 16.88 -7.08 7.36
N ASN A 32 16.22 -7.83 8.25
CA ASN A 32 14.77 -7.83 8.36
C ASN A 32 14.22 -6.47 8.82
N ARG A 33 14.92 -5.78 9.72
CA ARG A 33 14.56 -4.40 10.12
C ARG A 33 14.67 -3.44 8.94
N LYS A 34 15.78 -3.50 8.18
CA LYS A 34 15.97 -2.68 6.97
C LYS A 34 14.89 -2.96 5.92
N ARG A 35 14.49 -4.23 5.71
CA ARG A 35 13.39 -4.60 4.81
C ARG A 35 12.05 -3.96 5.23
N LYS A 36 11.72 -4.00 6.52
CA LYS A 36 10.52 -3.31 7.04
C LYS A 36 10.59 -1.79 6.82
N GLU A 37 11.75 -1.19 7.03
CA GLU A 37 11.93 0.24 6.80
C GLU A 37 11.76 0.61 5.32
N ILE A 38 12.31 -0.19 4.40
CA ILE A 38 12.09 -0.04 2.96
C ILE A 38 10.60 -0.14 2.63
N GLN A 39 9.89 -1.13 3.18
CA GLN A 39 8.46 -1.30 2.95
C GLN A 39 7.65 -0.10 3.44
N LEU A 40 7.95 0.43 4.63
CA LEU A 40 7.31 1.64 5.15
C LEU A 40 7.55 2.86 4.26
N ARG A 41 8.78 3.02 3.76
CA ARG A 41 9.13 4.09 2.82
C ARG A 41 8.40 3.93 1.49
N GLN A 42 8.31 2.71 0.97
CA GLN A 42 7.60 2.42 -0.28
C GLN A 42 6.10 2.75 -0.16
N ASN A 43 5.45 2.35 0.94
CA ASN A 43 4.06 2.71 1.20
C ASN A 43 3.88 4.23 1.20
N LYS A 44 4.77 4.95 1.91
CA LYS A 44 4.72 6.42 1.96
C LYS A 44 4.95 7.07 0.60
N ILE A 45 5.84 6.52 -0.23
CA ILE A 45 6.05 6.97 -1.61
C ILE A 45 4.77 6.78 -2.43
N ASN A 46 4.13 5.62 -2.34
CA ASN A 46 2.88 5.32 -3.04
C ASN A 46 1.75 6.27 -2.59
N ASP A 47 1.64 6.55 -1.28
CA ASP A 47 0.68 7.50 -0.73
C ASP A 47 0.89 8.92 -1.28
N LEU A 48 2.16 9.35 -1.36
CA LEU A 48 2.51 10.65 -1.93
C LEU A 48 2.20 10.72 -3.42
N TYR A 49 2.50 9.66 -4.20
CA TYR A 49 2.11 9.61 -5.62
C TYR A 49 0.60 9.71 -5.79
N ARG A 50 -0.18 8.99 -4.98
CA ARG A 50 -1.64 9.08 -5.00
C ARG A 50 -2.12 10.50 -4.72
N LEU A 51 -1.58 11.13 -3.67
CA LEU A 51 -1.95 12.50 -3.30
C LEU A 51 -1.61 13.51 -4.39
N ILE A 52 -0.42 13.40 -5.00
CA ILE A 52 -0.01 14.25 -6.12
C ILE A 52 -0.95 14.05 -7.30
N GLY A 53 -1.24 12.79 -7.67
CA GLY A 53 -2.16 12.48 -8.76
C GLY A 53 -3.54 13.09 -8.55
N ILE A 54 -4.10 12.98 -7.34
CA ILE A 54 -5.39 13.61 -7.00
C ILE A 54 -5.32 15.13 -7.20
N LYS A 55 -4.32 15.80 -6.61
CA LYS A 55 -4.19 17.26 -6.71
C LYS A 55 -3.98 17.71 -8.16
N PHE A 56 -3.14 17.00 -8.90
CA PHE A 56 -2.88 17.30 -10.30
C PHE A 56 -4.16 17.22 -11.14
N VAL A 57 -4.96 16.15 -10.95
CA VAL A 57 -6.24 16.00 -11.65
C VAL A 57 -7.23 17.09 -11.23
N GLU A 58 -7.30 17.42 -9.95
CA GLU A 58 -8.20 18.47 -9.45
C GLU A 58 -7.85 19.87 -9.99
N GLU A 59 -6.56 20.19 -10.10
CA GLU A 59 -6.08 21.50 -10.55
C GLU A 59 -6.04 21.65 -12.08
N ASN A 60 -5.83 20.55 -12.82
CA ASN A 60 -5.58 20.56 -14.28
C ASN A 60 -6.68 19.84 -15.07
N LEU A 61 -7.89 19.78 -14.51
CA LEU A 61 -8.98 18.93 -14.99
C LEU A 61 -9.37 19.20 -16.46
N GLU A 62 -9.34 20.47 -16.90
CA GLU A 62 -9.63 20.83 -18.29
C GLU A 62 -8.50 20.43 -19.25
N GLU A 63 -7.25 20.65 -18.87
CA GLU A 63 -6.09 20.28 -19.67
C GLU A 63 -6.00 18.75 -19.84
N ILE A 64 -6.35 18.00 -18.80
CA ILE A 64 -6.37 16.52 -18.83
C ILE A 64 -7.50 15.98 -19.72
N LYS A 65 -8.66 16.64 -19.80
CA LYS A 65 -9.76 16.22 -20.70
C LYS A 65 -9.34 16.29 -22.17
N GLU A 66 -8.50 17.25 -22.53
CA GLU A 66 -8.00 17.43 -23.89
C GLU A 66 -6.74 16.59 -24.17
N ASN A 67 -6.04 16.13 -23.14
CA ASN A 67 -4.77 15.43 -23.29
C ASN A 67 -4.94 13.90 -23.42
N SER A 68 -4.60 13.38 -24.59
CA SER A 68 -4.80 11.97 -24.99
C SER A 68 -3.98 10.95 -24.17
N LEU A 69 -2.90 11.39 -23.52
CA LEU A 69 -1.89 10.53 -22.88
C LEU A 69 -2.40 9.64 -21.75
N TYR A 70 -3.49 10.03 -21.06
CA TYR A 70 -4.04 9.30 -19.92
C TYR A 70 -5.46 8.79 -20.17
N SER A 71 -5.90 8.82 -21.43
CA SER A 71 -7.28 8.53 -21.81
C SER A 71 -7.71 7.08 -21.49
N SER A 72 -6.80 6.11 -21.64
CA SER A 72 -7.03 4.70 -21.31
C SER A 72 -7.22 4.46 -19.81
N GLU A 73 -6.33 4.99 -18.99
CA GLU A 73 -6.34 4.85 -17.53
C GLU A 73 -7.55 5.57 -16.94
N ILE A 74 -7.90 6.74 -17.46
CA ILE A 74 -9.11 7.46 -17.06
C ILE A 74 -10.37 6.69 -17.45
N ALA A 75 -10.39 6.04 -18.62
CA ALA A 75 -11.51 5.19 -19.02
C ALA A 75 -11.66 3.98 -18.09
N GLU A 76 -10.55 3.31 -17.76
CA GLU A 76 -10.53 2.20 -16.81
C GLU A 76 -11.02 2.62 -15.42
N ILE A 77 -10.52 3.76 -14.89
CA ILE A 77 -10.99 4.31 -13.60
C ILE A 77 -12.51 4.56 -13.62
N LYS A 78 -13.05 5.09 -14.72
CA LYS A 78 -14.50 5.32 -14.87
C LYS A 78 -15.28 4.02 -14.87
N GLU A 79 -14.80 2.97 -15.54
CA GLU A 79 -15.45 1.66 -15.52
C GLU A 79 -15.39 1.03 -14.12
N LEU A 80 -14.24 1.09 -13.44
CA LEU A 80 -14.11 0.62 -12.06
C LEU A 80 -15.06 1.36 -11.09
N PHE A 81 -15.26 2.67 -11.26
CA PHE A 81 -16.26 3.40 -10.47
C PHE A 81 -17.70 2.92 -10.76
N LYS A 82 -18.04 2.64 -12.02
CA LYS A 82 -19.35 2.07 -12.36
C LYS A 82 -19.56 0.69 -11.76
N GLU A 83 -18.54 -0.17 -11.80
CA GLU A 83 -18.56 -1.49 -11.16
C GLU A 83 -18.68 -1.37 -9.64
N GLN A 84 -17.95 -0.45 -9.01
CA GLN A 84 -18.13 -0.18 -7.58
C GLN A 84 -19.54 0.28 -7.24
N ILE A 85 -20.16 1.13 -8.05
CA ILE A 85 -21.55 1.56 -7.85
C ILE A 85 -22.51 0.36 -7.97
N SER A 86 -22.32 -0.53 -8.95
CA SER A 86 -23.20 -1.69 -9.14
C SER A 86 -23.07 -2.69 -7.98
N ILE A 87 -21.84 -2.92 -7.50
CA ILE A 87 -21.56 -3.73 -6.31
C ILE A 87 -22.14 -3.06 -5.07
N GLN A 88 -21.97 -1.74 -4.90
CA GLN A 88 -22.45 -1.05 -3.71
C GLN A 88 -23.99 -1.07 -3.63
N LYS A 89 -24.68 -0.89 -4.76
CA LYS A 89 -26.14 -0.99 -4.82
C LYS A 89 -26.68 -2.35 -4.40
N SER A 90 -25.93 -3.44 -4.58
CA SER A 90 -26.35 -4.76 -4.10
C SER A 90 -26.11 -4.96 -2.60
N ILE A 91 -25.19 -4.19 -2.00
CA ILE A 91 -24.88 -4.22 -0.57
C ILE A 91 -25.82 -3.29 0.24
N ASP A 92 -26.23 -2.16 -0.33
CA ASP A 92 -27.08 -1.14 0.33
C ASP A 92 -28.54 -1.59 0.56
N MET A 93 -28.90 -2.84 0.26
CA MET A 93 -30.22 -3.40 0.60
C MET A 93 -30.43 -3.59 2.12
N ASP A 94 -29.38 -3.47 2.94
CA ASP A 94 -29.43 -3.69 4.39
C ASP A 94 -29.17 -2.40 5.20
N GLY A 95 -30.13 -1.47 5.20
CA GLY A 95 -30.37 -0.53 6.33
C GLY A 95 -29.21 0.33 6.85
N GLN A 96 -28.18 0.64 6.05
CA GLN A 96 -27.05 1.46 6.48
C GLN A 96 -27.38 2.97 6.42
N ASP A 97 -26.83 3.74 7.37
CA ASP A 97 -26.87 5.21 7.35
C ASP A 97 -26.19 5.73 6.08
N LEU A 98 -27.00 6.09 5.09
CA LEU A 98 -26.56 6.70 3.84
C LEU A 98 -26.24 8.18 4.06
N ILE A 99 -25.11 8.63 3.52
CA ILE A 99 -24.67 10.02 3.44
C ILE A 99 -24.60 10.44 1.97
N SER A 100 -24.97 11.68 1.67
CA SER A 100 -24.85 12.23 0.32
C SER A 100 -23.47 12.86 0.12
N CYS A 101 -22.83 12.56 -1.01
CA CYS A 101 -21.56 13.14 -1.39
C CYS A 101 -21.70 14.66 -1.58
N PRO A 102 -20.88 15.50 -0.92
CA PRO A 102 -20.99 16.96 -1.06
C PRO A 102 -20.57 17.50 -2.44
N ASN A 103 -19.88 16.69 -3.25
CA ASN A 103 -19.39 17.10 -4.57
C ASN A 103 -20.33 16.71 -5.72
N CYS A 104 -20.87 15.49 -5.73
CA CYS A 104 -21.72 15.02 -6.82
C CYS A 104 -23.16 14.65 -6.40
N GLY A 105 -23.46 14.61 -5.10
CA GLY A 105 -24.80 14.28 -4.58
C GLY A 105 -25.12 12.79 -4.45
N GLU A 106 -24.20 11.88 -4.82
CA GLU A 106 -24.43 10.43 -4.73
C GLU A 106 -24.65 9.97 -3.29
N ASN A 107 -25.60 9.05 -3.07
CA ASN A 107 -25.82 8.43 -1.76
C ASN A 107 -24.81 7.30 -1.55
N LEU A 108 -24.12 7.33 -0.42
CA LEU A 108 -23.02 6.43 -0.07
C LEU A 108 -23.19 5.97 1.36
N ALA A 109 -22.77 4.76 1.70
CA ALA A 109 -22.68 4.36 3.10
C ALA A 109 -21.63 5.21 3.86
N ARG A 110 -21.86 5.52 5.15
CA ARG A 110 -20.89 6.25 6.01
C ARG A 110 -19.50 5.63 6.08
N SER A 111 -19.36 4.35 5.74
CA SER A 111 -18.10 3.62 5.71
C SER A 111 -17.14 4.08 4.61
N PHE A 112 -17.64 4.77 3.56
CA PHE A 112 -16.81 5.23 2.45
C PHE A 112 -16.02 6.49 2.78
N GLU A 113 -14.69 6.42 2.66
CA GLU A 113 -13.81 7.60 2.77
C GLU A 113 -13.79 8.44 1.49
N PHE A 114 -14.00 7.81 0.34
CA PHE A 114 -14.03 8.42 -1.00
C PHE A 114 -15.33 8.06 -1.73
N CYS A 115 -15.83 8.99 -2.56
CA CYS A 115 -17.04 8.79 -3.33
C CYS A 115 -16.79 7.81 -4.47
N ILE A 116 -17.58 6.73 -4.53
CA ILE A 116 -17.52 5.74 -5.61
C ILE A 116 -18.04 6.24 -6.97
N ASN A 117 -18.59 7.46 -7.03
CA ASN A 117 -19.08 8.06 -8.27
C ASN A 117 -18.12 9.14 -8.79
N CYS A 118 -17.62 10.02 -7.94
CA CYS A 118 -16.75 11.13 -8.36
C CYS A 118 -15.30 11.05 -7.84
N GLY A 119 -14.94 10.03 -7.06
CA GLY A 119 -13.59 9.84 -6.52
C GLY A 119 -13.16 10.82 -5.42
N LYS A 120 -13.94 11.88 -5.16
CA LYS A 120 -13.61 12.88 -4.12
C LYS A 120 -13.82 12.35 -2.71
N ALA A 121 -13.04 12.87 -1.77
CA ALA A 121 -13.19 12.54 -0.35
C ALA A 121 -14.59 12.95 0.17
N VAL A 122 -15.22 12.06 0.94
CA VAL A 122 -16.57 12.29 1.50
C VAL A 122 -16.49 12.88 2.90
N LYS A 123 -15.37 12.65 3.61
CA LYS A 123 -15.11 13.27 4.92
C LYS A 123 -14.96 14.78 4.77
N LYS A 124 -15.90 15.53 5.34
CA LYS A 124 -15.68 16.93 5.70
C LYS A 124 -14.64 16.96 6.82
N SER A 125 -13.48 17.56 6.54
CA SER A 125 -12.62 18.14 7.58
C SER A 125 -13.34 19.26 8.31
#